data_AF-A0A971EL80-F1
#
_entry.id   AF-A0A971EL80-F1
#
_cell.length_a   1.000
_cell.length_b   1.000
_cell.length_c   1.000
_cell.angle_alpha   90.00
_cell.angle_beta   90.00
_cell.angle_gamma   90.00
#
_symmetry.space_group_name_H-M   'P 1'
#
loop_
_entity.id
_entity.type
_entity.pdbx_description
1 polymer ?
#
loop_
_entity_poly.entity_id
_entity_poly.type
_entity_poly.pdbx_seq_one_letter_code
_entity_poly.pdbx_strand_id
1 'polypeptide(L)'
;MLKTSEVAQRLNITNSQVQDLVDFGYLSVAGTYRSRSNGLSYLFAEQELESLNVPAILAEIKEKKRHRRCISSLPGAWRERQRAVARHDHFLRSIAALPEARLLRAAYYLFHLNHYAKAYEKERESLYALKNRVLACIVRDYPEMVRCVYLIGQDRSKIWLCEDCRQSARAAGYTYLDYVKLGHYCEKCYVQVVEREYYSLVEFSLESDDYRFCFHLPVSVARKWLAGIKELPVRERKHDEVNDAMYFYGRRITRIEEKVIPLAVVVQELETFLTGSEDEVASL
;
A
#
# COMPACT_ATOMS: atom_id res chain seq x y z
N MET A 1 -12.00 -16.04 17.38
CA MET A 1 -10.87 -16.14 16.42
C MET A 1 -10.30 -17.54 16.53
N LEU A 2 -10.00 -18.19 15.42
CA LEU A 2 -9.50 -19.58 15.38
C LEU A 2 -8.09 -19.64 14.82
N LYS A 3 -7.23 -20.48 15.39
CA LYS A 3 -5.89 -20.81 14.88
C LYS A 3 -6.00 -21.74 13.67
N THR A 4 -4.95 -21.79 12.85
CA THR A 4 -4.86 -22.74 11.71
C THR A 4 -5.25 -24.18 12.08
N SER A 5 -4.81 -24.67 13.23
CA SER A 5 -5.13 -26.02 13.71
C SER A 5 -6.61 -26.22 14.06
N GLU A 6 -7.24 -25.19 14.63
CA GLU A 6 -8.66 -25.21 15.01
C GLU A 6 -9.54 -25.11 13.77
N VAL A 7 -9.14 -24.31 12.78
CA VAL A 7 -9.78 -24.27 11.46
C VAL A 7 -9.67 -25.60 10.74
N ALA A 8 -8.48 -26.21 10.74
CA ALA A 8 -8.23 -27.52 10.14
C ALA A 8 -9.15 -28.58 10.76
N GLN A 9 -9.26 -28.60 12.08
CA GLN A 9 -10.16 -29.51 12.79
C GLN A 9 -11.63 -29.25 12.46
N ARG A 10 -12.08 -27.99 12.49
CA ARG A 10 -13.49 -27.62 12.25
C ARG A 10 -13.94 -27.93 10.83
N LEU A 11 -13.07 -27.70 9.84
CA LEU A 11 -13.35 -27.97 8.43
C LEU A 11 -13.01 -29.40 8.01
N ASN A 12 -12.48 -30.23 8.93
CA ASN A 12 -12.01 -31.59 8.67
C ASN A 12 -10.99 -31.66 7.50
N ILE A 13 -10.00 -30.76 7.52
CA ILE A 13 -8.90 -30.67 6.54
C ILE A 13 -7.55 -30.58 7.25
N THR A 14 -6.46 -30.66 6.49
CA THR A 14 -5.10 -30.50 7.02
C THR A 14 -4.69 -29.03 7.14
N ASN A 15 -3.72 -28.72 8.03
CA ASN A 15 -3.12 -27.38 8.11
C ASN A 15 -2.56 -26.90 6.77
N SER A 16 -2.03 -27.81 5.94
CA SER A 16 -1.56 -27.48 4.60
C SER A 16 -2.70 -27.05 3.68
N GLN A 17 -3.88 -27.66 3.80
CA GLN A 17 -5.05 -27.28 3.03
C GLN A 17 -5.63 -25.95 3.53
N VAL A 18 -5.58 -25.66 4.83
CA VAL A 18 -5.90 -24.31 5.35
C VAL A 18 -4.97 -23.28 4.74
N GLN A 19 -3.66 -23.57 4.67
CA GLN A 19 -2.70 -22.69 4.02
C GLN A 19 -2.98 -22.52 2.52
N ASP A 20 -3.46 -23.55 1.84
CA ASP A 20 -3.90 -23.46 0.45
C ASP A 20 -5.11 -22.53 0.29
N LEU A 21 -6.10 -22.61 1.18
CA LEU A 21 -7.25 -21.71 1.17
C LEU A 21 -6.81 -20.25 1.29
N VAL A 22 -5.86 -19.96 2.17
CA VAL A 22 -5.25 -18.63 2.32
C VAL A 22 -4.46 -18.26 1.06
N ASP A 23 -3.63 -19.16 0.55
CA ASP A 23 -2.71 -18.88 -0.56
C ASP A 23 -3.43 -18.56 -1.87
N PHE A 24 -4.62 -19.15 -2.06
CA PHE A 24 -5.48 -18.92 -3.21
C PHE A 24 -6.59 -17.88 -2.94
N GLY A 25 -6.61 -17.27 -1.75
CA GLY A 25 -7.52 -16.16 -1.43
C GLY A 25 -8.97 -16.56 -1.13
N TYR A 26 -9.21 -17.83 -0.80
CA TYR A 26 -10.52 -18.31 -0.38
C TYR A 26 -10.79 -18.13 1.11
N LEU A 27 -9.73 -17.98 1.92
CA LEU A 27 -9.85 -17.72 3.35
C LEU A 27 -9.02 -16.50 3.72
N SER A 28 -9.66 -15.49 4.29
CA SER A 28 -9.02 -14.26 4.73
C SER A 28 -8.35 -14.47 6.09
N VAL A 29 -7.20 -13.85 6.29
CA VAL A 29 -6.54 -13.84 7.60
C VAL A 29 -7.08 -12.65 8.39
N ALA A 30 -7.77 -12.92 9.48
CA ALA A 30 -8.36 -11.91 10.35
C ALA A 30 -7.36 -11.35 11.38
N GLY A 31 -6.31 -12.10 11.69
CA GLY A 31 -5.24 -11.63 12.58
C GLY A 31 -4.00 -12.51 12.51
N THR A 32 -2.95 -12.13 13.23
CA THR A 32 -1.72 -12.92 13.32
C THR A 32 -1.29 -13.06 14.77
N TYR A 33 -0.65 -14.18 15.11
CA TYR A 33 -0.10 -14.41 16.44
C TYR A 33 1.26 -15.10 16.34
N ARG A 34 2.03 -15.07 17.44
CA ARG A 34 3.29 -15.79 17.55
C ARG A 34 3.04 -17.23 17.97
N SER A 35 3.54 -18.18 17.20
CA SER A 35 3.64 -19.55 17.68
C SER A 35 4.81 -19.69 18.64
N ARG A 36 4.80 -20.76 19.45
CA ARG A 36 5.89 -21.14 20.36
C ARG A 36 7.25 -21.31 19.68
N SER A 37 7.29 -21.44 18.34
CA SER A 37 8.51 -21.54 17.55
C SER A 37 8.98 -20.19 16.98
N ASN A 38 8.47 -19.06 17.50
CA ASN A 38 8.69 -17.70 16.99
C ASN A 38 8.21 -17.47 15.53
N GLY A 39 7.45 -18.40 14.96
CA GLY A 39 6.84 -18.25 13.64
C GLY A 39 5.57 -17.40 13.70
N LEU A 40 5.34 -16.58 12.66
CA LEU A 40 4.05 -15.91 12.47
C LEU A 40 3.00 -16.95 12.08
N SER A 41 1.90 -16.98 12.81
CA SER A 41 0.76 -17.86 12.59
C SER A 41 -0.51 -17.04 12.38
N TYR A 42 -1.49 -17.61 11.70
CA TYR A 42 -2.70 -16.91 11.29
C TYR A 42 -3.88 -17.20 12.21
N LEU A 43 -4.69 -16.16 12.44
CA LEU A 43 -6.00 -16.21 13.09
C LEU A 43 -7.08 -15.95 12.06
N PHE A 44 -8.18 -16.66 12.20
CA PHE A 44 -9.32 -16.65 11.28
C PHE A 44 -10.60 -16.27 12.02
N ALA A 45 -11.48 -15.52 11.35
CA ALA A 45 -12.81 -15.23 11.86
C ALA A 45 -13.68 -16.47 11.70
N GLU A 46 -14.41 -16.85 12.75
CA GLU A 46 -15.24 -18.07 12.73
C GLU A 46 -16.38 -17.98 11.70
N GLN A 47 -16.96 -16.79 11.55
CA GLN A 47 -18.05 -16.48 10.62
C GLN A 47 -17.65 -16.72 9.16
N GLU A 48 -16.40 -16.47 8.79
CA GLU A 48 -15.94 -16.70 7.41
C GLU A 48 -15.96 -18.18 7.04
N LEU A 49 -15.73 -19.07 8.01
CA LEU A 49 -15.65 -20.52 7.78
C LEU A 49 -17.00 -21.13 7.40
N GLU A 50 -18.11 -20.56 7.88
CA GLU A 50 -19.46 -21.10 7.68
C GLU A 50 -19.93 -20.96 6.23
N SER A 51 -19.37 -20.00 5.50
CA SER A 51 -19.72 -19.73 4.10
C SER A 51 -18.89 -20.52 3.09
N LEU A 52 -17.88 -21.28 3.54
CA LEU A 52 -16.93 -21.94 2.64
C LEU A 52 -17.41 -23.33 2.19
N ASN A 53 -17.57 -23.49 0.88
CA ASN A 53 -17.69 -24.81 0.26
C ASN A 53 -16.30 -25.46 0.10
N VAL A 54 -15.75 -25.94 1.22
CA VAL A 54 -14.39 -26.49 1.31
C VAL A 54 -14.10 -27.57 0.26
N PRO A 55 -14.97 -28.58 0.03
CA PRO A 55 -14.70 -29.62 -0.97
C PRO A 55 -14.57 -29.07 -2.39
N ALA A 56 -15.46 -28.17 -2.81
CA ALA A 56 -15.42 -27.57 -4.14
C ALA A 56 -14.16 -26.71 -4.34
N ILE A 57 -13.82 -25.90 -3.34
CA ILE A 57 -12.65 -25.03 -3.35
C ILE A 57 -11.36 -25.87 -3.43
N LEU A 58 -11.24 -26.93 -2.63
CA LEU A 58 -10.05 -27.79 -2.66
C LEU A 58 -9.90 -28.52 -4.00
N ALA A 59 -11.00 -28.92 -4.64
CA ALA A 59 -10.97 -29.48 -5.99
C ALA A 59 -10.46 -28.46 -7.02
N GLU A 60 -10.94 -27.22 -6.94
CA GLU A 60 -10.49 -26.13 -7.81
C GLU A 60 -9.00 -25.81 -7.60
N ILE A 61 -8.55 -25.75 -6.35
CA ILE A 61 -7.13 -25.55 -6.00
C ILE A 61 -6.27 -26.68 -6.56
N LYS A 62 -6.71 -27.94 -6.41
CA LYS A 62 -6.02 -29.11 -6.94
C LYS A 62 -5.88 -29.03 -8.47
N GLU A 63 -6.93 -28.58 -9.15
CA GLU A 63 -6.91 -28.42 -10.61
C GLU A 63 -6.00 -27.27 -11.07
N LYS A 64 -6.07 -26.12 -10.37
CA LYS A 64 -5.16 -24.98 -10.59
C LYS A 64 -3.70 -25.37 -10.35
N LYS A 65 -3.41 -26.18 -9.34
CA LYS A 65 -2.06 -26.72 -9.07
C LYS A 65 -1.59 -27.69 -10.16
N ARG A 66 -2.49 -28.48 -10.76
CA ARG A 66 -2.19 -29.37 -11.89
C ARG A 66 -1.88 -28.63 -13.18
N HIS A 67 -2.65 -27.58 -13.48
CA HIS A 67 -2.49 -26.77 -14.68
C HIS A 67 -1.30 -25.78 -14.58
N ARG A 68 -0.97 -25.31 -13.38
CA ARG A 68 0.22 -24.47 -13.13
C ARG A 68 1.45 -25.32 -12.82
N ARG A 69 2.01 -26.03 -13.81
CA ARG A 69 3.30 -26.72 -13.69
C ARG A 69 4.52 -25.80 -13.44
N CYS A 70 4.38 -24.48 -13.20
CA CYS A 70 5.55 -23.60 -13.16
C CYS A 70 5.59 -22.41 -12.17
N ILE A 71 4.60 -22.13 -11.29
CA ILE A 71 4.68 -20.88 -10.47
C ILE A 71 4.34 -21.01 -8.96
N SER A 72 3.65 -22.04 -8.47
CA SER A 72 3.17 -22.04 -7.06
C SER A 72 3.69 -23.16 -6.15
N SER A 73 4.71 -23.90 -6.56
CA SER A 73 5.41 -24.87 -5.71
C SER A 73 6.93 -24.74 -5.81
N LEU A 74 7.44 -23.51 -5.87
CA LEU A 74 8.87 -23.30 -5.64
C LEU A 74 9.10 -23.46 -4.12
N PRO A 75 10.03 -24.32 -3.69
CA PRO A 75 10.50 -24.40 -2.29
C PRO A 75 10.97 -23.05 -1.71
N GLY A 76 11.07 -22.01 -2.54
CA GLY A 76 11.37 -20.62 -2.18
C GLY A 76 10.21 -19.82 -1.59
N ALA A 77 8.95 -20.08 -1.92
CA ALA A 77 7.83 -19.23 -1.48
C ALA A 77 7.60 -19.26 0.05
N TRP A 78 7.89 -20.40 0.69
CA TRP A 78 7.90 -20.51 2.16
C TRP A 78 9.10 -19.78 2.77
N ARG A 79 10.30 -19.93 2.20
CA ARG A 79 11.49 -19.21 2.66
C ARG A 79 11.35 -17.69 2.50
N GLU A 80 10.72 -17.25 1.42
CA GLU A 80 10.42 -15.83 1.18
C GLU A 80 9.39 -15.29 2.17
N ARG A 81 8.36 -16.07 2.49
CA ARG A 81 7.43 -15.75 3.59
C ARG A 81 8.15 -15.66 4.93
N GLN A 82 8.98 -16.65 5.28
CA GLN A 82 9.79 -16.62 6.50
C GLN A 82 10.73 -15.42 6.56
N ARG A 83 11.34 -15.03 5.43
CA ARG A 83 12.15 -13.82 5.34
C ARG A 83 11.32 -12.56 5.54
N ALA A 84 10.14 -12.48 4.93
CA ALA A 84 9.23 -11.35 5.12
C ALA A 84 8.75 -11.23 6.58
N VAL A 85 8.43 -12.36 7.22
CA VAL A 85 8.15 -12.44 8.67
C VAL A 85 9.36 -11.94 9.45
N ALA A 86 10.55 -12.51 9.22
CA ALA A 86 11.75 -12.13 9.95
C ALA A 86 12.09 -10.62 9.78
N ARG A 87 11.86 -10.04 8.60
CA ARG A 87 12.01 -8.60 8.36
C ARG A 87 11.00 -7.77 9.16
N HIS A 88 9.73 -8.20 9.17
CA HIS A 88 8.69 -7.57 9.98
C HIS A 88 9.05 -7.59 11.46
N ASP A 89 9.48 -8.73 11.97
CA ASP A 89 9.85 -8.94 13.37
C ASP A 89 11.10 -8.17 13.76
N HIS A 90 12.07 -8.12 12.85
CA HIS A 90 13.28 -7.37 13.07
C HIS A 90 12.97 -5.88 13.17
N PHE A 91 12.16 -5.35 12.26
CA PHE A 91 11.72 -3.96 12.29
C PHE A 91 10.99 -3.61 13.59
N LEU A 92 9.97 -4.38 13.97
CA LEU A 92 9.22 -4.10 15.20
C LEU A 92 10.10 -4.17 16.46
N ARG A 93 11.06 -5.10 16.50
CA ARG A 93 12.02 -5.18 17.62
C ARG A 93 13.03 -4.05 17.61
N SER A 94 13.51 -3.64 16.44
CA SER A 94 14.54 -2.59 16.33
C SER A 94 14.01 -1.22 16.72
N ILE A 95 12.71 -0.96 16.53
CA ILE A 95 12.08 0.30 16.93
C ILE A 95 11.56 0.28 18.38
N ALA A 96 11.38 -0.88 19.00
CA ALA A 96 10.64 -1.00 20.27
C ALA A 96 11.23 -0.19 21.44
N ALA A 97 12.54 0.05 21.44
CA ALA A 97 13.23 0.82 22.47
C ALA A 97 13.40 2.31 22.12
N LEU A 98 12.95 2.74 20.94
CA LEU A 98 13.09 4.12 20.49
C LEU A 98 11.97 5.00 21.07
N PRO A 99 12.24 6.27 21.42
CA PRO A 99 11.21 7.21 21.87
C PRO A 99 10.04 7.35 20.87
N GLU A 100 10.36 7.30 19.58
CA GLU A 100 9.42 7.40 18.46
C GLU A 100 8.86 6.05 17.99
N ALA A 101 9.00 4.96 18.78
CA ALA A 101 8.55 3.62 18.42
C ALA A 101 7.10 3.60 17.90
N ARG A 102 6.21 4.32 18.58
CA ARG A 102 4.78 4.42 18.23
C ARG A 102 4.59 5.05 16.84
N LEU A 103 5.31 6.13 16.54
CA LEU A 103 5.28 6.80 15.24
C LEU A 103 5.84 5.89 14.13
N LEU A 104 6.99 5.27 14.36
CA LEU A 104 7.64 4.39 13.39
C LEU A 104 6.81 3.15 13.08
N ARG A 105 6.15 2.57 14.10
CA ARG A 105 5.19 1.47 13.92
C ARG A 105 4.02 1.90 13.05
N ALA A 106 3.42 3.06 13.33
CA ALA A 106 2.32 3.59 12.52
C ALA A 106 2.74 3.87 11.07
N ALA A 107 3.92 4.48 10.86
CA ALA A 107 4.45 4.73 9.53
C ALA A 107 4.69 3.43 8.75
N TYR A 108 5.20 2.38 9.41
CA TYR A 108 5.37 1.06 8.82
C TYR A 108 4.06 0.43 8.36
N TYR A 109 3.01 0.45 9.19
CA TYR A 109 1.71 -0.08 8.78
C TYR A 109 1.04 0.81 7.72
N LEU A 110 1.27 2.12 7.77
CA LEU A 110 0.76 3.04 6.76
C LEU A 110 1.39 2.79 5.38
N PHE A 111 2.68 2.41 5.35
CA PHE A 111 3.35 1.95 4.14
C PHE A 111 2.65 0.75 3.51
N HIS A 112 2.29 -0.26 4.33
CA HIS A 112 1.53 -1.41 3.86
C HIS A 112 0.14 -1.01 3.37
N LEU A 113 -0.59 -0.18 4.12
CA LEU A 113 -1.93 0.29 3.75
C LEU A 113 -1.95 0.96 2.37
N ASN A 114 -0.94 1.77 2.04
CA ASN A 114 -0.85 2.46 0.76
C ASN A 114 -0.78 1.48 -0.43
N HIS A 115 -0.25 0.27 -0.22
CA HIS A 115 -0.32 -0.78 -1.23
C HIS A 115 -1.72 -1.39 -1.34
N TYR A 116 -2.33 -1.72 -0.20
CA TYR A 116 -3.67 -2.29 -0.15
C TYR A 116 -4.69 -1.39 -0.86
N ALA A 117 -4.65 -0.07 -0.65
CA ALA A 117 -5.53 0.87 -1.32
C ALA A 117 -5.39 0.88 -2.86
N LYS A 118 -4.23 0.45 -3.39
CA LYS A 118 -4.00 0.31 -4.84
C LYS A 118 -4.47 -1.04 -5.38
N ALA A 119 -4.34 -2.11 -4.59
CA ALA A 119 -4.66 -3.47 -4.99
C ALA A 119 -6.15 -3.83 -4.83
N TYR A 120 -6.82 -3.27 -3.82
CA TYR A 120 -8.19 -3.60 -3.43
C TYR A 120 -9.14 -2.46 -3.77
N GLU A 121 -9.85 -2.58 -4.89
CA GLU A 121 -10.72 -1.51 -5.41
C GLU A 121 -11.96 -1.24 -4.55
N LYS A 122 -12.56 -2.28 -3.95
CA LYS A 122 -13.78 -2.13 -3.14
C LYS A 122 -13.51 -1.41 -1.82
N GLU A 123 -12.35 -1.66 -1.23
CA GLU A 123 -11.90 -1.09 0.05
C GLU A 123 -11.11 0.22 -0.14
N ARG A 124 -10.83 0.62 -1.39
CA ARG A 124 -9.97 1.75 -1.74
C ARG A 124 -10.35 3.04 -0.99
N GLU A 125 -11.63 3.38 -0.96
CA GLU A 125 -12.10 4.63 -0.36
C GLU A 125 -11.91 4.65 1.15
N SER A 126 -12.26 3.56 1.85
CA SER A 126 -12.11 3.45 3.30
C SER A 126 -10.64 3.45 3.71
N LEU A 127 -9.78 2.78 2.94
CA LEU A 127 -8.33 2.78 3.18
C LEU A 127 -7.72 4.16 2.97
N TYR A 128 -8.08 4.89 1.91
CA TYR A 128 -7.61 6.27 1.74
C TYR A 128 -8.12 7.21 2.84
N ALA A 129 -9.34 7.01 3.33
CA ALA A 129 -9.85 7.75 4.48
C ALA A 129 -9.05 7.45 5.76
N LEU A 130 -8.70 6.19 6.02
CA LEU A 130 -7.83 5.80 7.13
C LEU A 130 -6.43 6.42 7.00
N LYS A 131 -5.80 6.32 5.83
CA LYS A 131 -4.52 6.98 5.54
C LYS A 131 -4.55 8.47 5.86
N ASN A 132 -5.61 9.15 5.42
CA ASN A 132 -5.77 10.58 5.65
C ASN A 132 -5.87 10.93 7.14
N ARG A 133 -6.65 10.16 7.91
CA ARG A 133 -6.75 10.33 9.38
C ARG A 133 -5.41 10.10 10.09
N VAL A 134 -4.69 9.04 9.72
CA VAL A 134 -3.38 8.70 10.31
C VAL A 134 -2.36 9.79 10.03
N LEU A 135 -2.27 10.29 8.78
CA LEU A 135 -1.35 11.38 8.44
C LEU A 135 -1.69 12.68 9.18
N ALA A 136 -2.98 13.01 9.32
CA ALA A 136 -3.40 14.17 10.11
C ALA A 136 -2.97 14.05 11.58
N CYS A 137 -3.13 12.85 12.16
CA CYS A 137 -2.69 12.54 13.52
C CYS A 137 -1.16 12.66 13.67
N ILE A 138 -0.41 12.08 12.72
CA ILE A 138 1.06 12.13 12.68
C ILE A 138 1.57 13.58 12.65
N VAL A 139 1.05 14.41 11.74
CA VAL A 139 1.47 15.82 11.61
C VAL A 139 1.14 16.63 12.87
N ARG A 140 0.00 16.35 13.50
CA ARG A 140 -0.44 17.05 14.71
C ARG A 140 0.40 16.67 15.93
N ASP A 141 0.65 15.37 16.11
CA ASP A 141 1.23 14.82 17.34
C ASP A 141 2.76 14.73 17.28
N TYR A 142 3.34 14.72 16.08
CA TYR A 142 4.79 14.61 15.84
C TYR A 142 5.30 15.66 14.82
N PRO A 143 5.01 16.96 14.99
CA PRO A 143 5.34 17.99 14.01
C PRO A 143 6.85 18.10 13.73
N GLU A 144 7.69 17.89 14.74
CA GLU A 144 9.17 17.96 14.61
C GLU A 144 9.76 16.78 13.81
N MET A 145 9.02 15.67 13.71
CA MET A 145 9.48 14.45 13.01
C MET A 145 8.97 14.38 11.57
N VAL A 146 8.13 15.34 11.15
CA VAL A 146 7.42 15.29 9.87
C VAL A 146 7.70 16.56 9.09
N ARG A 147 8.40 16.41 7.97
CA ARG A 147 8.60 17.49 7.01
C ARG A 147 7.53 17.42 5.92
N CYS A 148 6.79 18.51 5.77
CA CYS A 148 5.81 18.68 4.70
C CYS A 148 6.40 19.47 3.53
N VAL A 149 6.18 19.01 2.30
CA VAL A 149 6.63 19.68 1.06
C VAL A 149 5.47 19.76 0.09
N TYR A 150 5.26 20.93 -0.51
CA TYR A 150 4.28 21.09 -1.57
C TYR A 150 4.88 20.68 -2.93
N LEU A 151 4.39 19.59 -3.52
CA LEU A 151 4.78 19.13 -4.84
C LEU A 151 3.80 19.67 -5.89
N ILE A 152 4.27 20.64 -6.68
CA ILE A 152 3.47 21.24 -7.74
C ILE A 152 3.37 20.27 -8.92
N GLY A 153 2.14 19.90 -9.27
CA GLY A 153 1.81 19.12 -10.46
C GLY A 153 1.82 19.96 -11.73
N GLN A 154 1.83 19.31 -12.88
CA GLN A 154 1.75 20.00 -14.16
C GLN A 154 0.34 20.51 -14.44
N ASP A 155 0.22 21.59 -15.20
CA ASP A 155 -1.08 22.06 -15.68
C ASP A 155 -1.72 21.03 -16.62
N ARG A 156 -2.99 20.71 -16.39
CA ARG A 156 -3.77 19.93 -17.33
C ARG A 156 -4.25 20.85 -18.45
N SER A 157 -3.67 20.70 -19.62
CA SER A 157 -4.03 21.48 -20.80
C SER A 157 -4.78 20.64 -21.82
N LYS A 158 -5.76 21.25 -22.50
CA LYS A 158 -6.31 20.75 -23.76
C LYS A 158 -5.69 21.54 -24.90
N ILE A 159 -5.19 20.83 -25.91
CA ILE A 159 -4.44 21.43 -27.02
C ILE A 159 -5.17 21.11 -28.33
N TRP A 160 -5.72 22.13 -29.00
CA TRP A 160 -6.32 21.97 -30.32
C TRP A 160 -5.27 22.29 -31.37
N LEU A 161 -4.83 21.25 -32.08
CA LEU A 161 -3.83 21.39 -33.13
C LEU A 161 -4.41 22.20 -34.31
N CYS A 162 -3.62 23.15 -34.82
CA CYS A 162 -3.93 23.79 -36.09
C CYS A 162 -3.89 22.75 -37.24
N GLU A 163 -4.33 23.14 -38.44
CA GLU A 163 -4.33 22.23 -39.60
C GLU A 163 -2.90 21.74 -39.92
N ASP A 164 -1.92 22.63 -39.91
CA ASP A 164 -0.50 22.31 -40.18
C ASP A 164 0.00 21.20 -39.24
N CYS A 165 -0.18 21.35 -37.93
CA CYS A 165 0.25 20.35 -36.94
C CYS A 165 -0.54 19.03 -37.04
N ARG A 166 -1.82 19.07 -37.44
CA ARG A 166 -2.59 17.83 -37.68
C ARG A 166 -2.05 17.06 -38.88
N GLN A 167 -1.64 17.75 -39.94
CA GLN A 167 -1.02 17.14 -41.11
C GLN A 167 0.37 16.60 -40.78
N SER A 168 1.20 17.35 -40.04
CA SER A 168 2.50 16.88 -39.57
C SER A 168 2.39 15.63 -38.70
N ALA A 169 1.43 15.59 -37.76
CA ALA A 169 1.19 14.41 -36.93
C ALA A 169 0.86 13.17 -37.76
N ARG A 170 -0.04 13.31 -38.74
CA ARG A 170 -0.43 12.22 -39.66
C ARG A 170 0.72 11.77 -40.54
N ALA A 171 1.48 12.71 -41.11
CA ALA A 171 2.61 12.41 -41.97
C ALA A 171 3.74 11.68 -41.21
N ALA A 172 3.92 12.01 -39.92
CA ALA A 172 4.87 11.35 -39.04
C ALA A 172 4.33 10.09 -38.34
N GLY A 173 3.09 9.68 -38.62
CA GLY A 173 2.48 8.46 -38.06
C GLY A 173 2.11 8.56 -36.57
N TYR A 174 2.06 9.76 -35.99
CA TYR A 174 1.65 9.95 -34.61
C TYR A 174 0.12 10.01 -34.47
N THR A 175 -0.40 9.44 -33.40
CA THR A 175 -1.76 9.77 -32.96
C THR A 175 -1.79 11.20 -32.40
N TYR A 176 -2.97 11.85 -32.40
CA TYR A 176 -3.13 13.17 -31.80
C TYR A 176 -2.59 13.22 -30.35
N LEU A 177 -2.86 12.19 -29.55
CA LEU A 177 -2.42 12.14 -28.15
C LEU A 177 -0.90 12.04 -28.02
N ASP A 178 -0.25 11.21 -28.84
CA ASP A 178 1.20 11.04 -28.78
C ASP A 178 1.93 12.28 -29.28
N TYR A 179 1.40 12.91 -30.34
CA TYR A 179 1.94 14.15 -30.88
C TYR A 179 1.90 15.30 -29.88
N VAL A 180 0.80 15.41 -29.13
CA VAL A 180 0.65 16.41 -28.06
C VAL A 180 1.55 16.10 -26.85
N LYS A 181 1.65 14.84 -26.43
CA LYS A 181 2.52 14.42 -25.30
C LYS A 181 3.99 14.72 -25.53
N LEU A 182 4.45 14.66 -26.78
CA LEU A 182 5.82 14.98 -27.17
C LEU A 182 6.07 16.49 -27.31
N GLY A 183 5.05 17.34 -27.08
CA GLY A 183 5.17 18.79 -27.15
C GLY A 183 5.25 19.35 -28.58
N HIS A 184 4.85 18.58 -29.60
CA HIS A 184 5.04 18.94 -31.01
C HIS A 184 3.99 19.93 -31.59
N TYR A 185 3.38 20.76 -30.75
CA TYR A 185 2.40 21.77 -31.17
C TYR A 185 3.05 23.16 -31.30
N CYS A 186 2.52 23.99 -32.19
CA CYS A 186 3.04 25.34 -32.44
C CYS A 186 2.16 26.44 -31.81
N GLU A 187 2.59 27.70 -31.93
CA GLU A 187 1.88 28.87 -31.41
C GLU A 187 0.48 29.09 -32.02
N LYS A 188 0.23 28.56 -33.23
CA LYS A 188 -1.11 28.58 -33.86
C LYS A 188 -2.06 27.56 -33.24
N CYS A 189 -1.56 26.60 -32.46
CA CYS A 189 -2.39 25.63 -31.77
C CYS A 189 -3.01 26.29 -30.55
N TYR A 190 -4.32 26.09 -30.36
CA TYR A 190 -5.00 26.68 -29.22
C TYR A 190 -4.73 25.82 -27.98
N VAL A 191 -4.12 26.40 -26.95
CA VAL A 191 -3.84 25.74 -25.68
C VAL A 191 -4.76 26.34 -24.62
N GLN A 192 -5.65 25.52 -24.07
CA GLN A 192 -6.45 25.89 -22.91
C GLN A 192 -5.94 25.14 -21.69
N VAL A 193 -5.45 25.87 -20.69
CA VAL A 193 -5.23 25.31 -19.37
C VAL A 193 -6.60 25.03 -18.76
N VAL A 194 -6.93 23.76 -18.61
CA VAL A 194 -8.20 23.29 -18.03
C VAL A 194 -8.13 23.30 -16.52
N GLU A 195 -6.99 22.89 -15.97
CA GLU A 195 -6.76 22.84 -14.53
C GLU A 195 -5.29 23.15 -14.24
N ARG A 196 -5.04 24.16 -13.42
CA ARG A 196 -3.68 24.48 -12.97
C ARG A 196 -3.24 23.49 -11.91
N GLU A 197 -1.95 23.17 -11.90
CA GLU A 197 -1.33 22.34 -10.85
C GLU A 197 -2.05 20.98 -10.71
N TYR A 198 -2.42 20.38 -11.83
CA TYR A 198 -3.19 19.14 -11.86
C TYR A 198 -2.38 18.00 -11.23
N TYR A 199 -3.03 17.25 -10.34
CA TYR A 199 -2.39 16.26 -9.48
C TYR A 199 -1.23 16.80 -8.62
N SER A 200 -1.31 18.05 -8.18
CA SER A 200 -0.51 18.54 -7.08
C SER A 200 -0.67 17.70 -5.81
N LEU A 201 0.44 17.44 -5.12
CA LEU A 201 0.50 16.60 -3.92
C LEU A 201 1.15 17.35 -2.76
N VAL A 202 0.79 16.98 -1.53
CA VAL A 202 1.62 17.25 -0.35
C VAL A 202 2.38 15.98 -0.03
N GLU A 203 3.70 16.11 0.07
CA GLU A 203 4.62 15.07 0.53
C GLU A 203 4.86 15.21 2.03
N PHE A 204 4.74 14.10 2.75
CA PHE A 204 5.01 13.97 4.18
C PHE A 204 6.22 13.05 4.33
N SER A 205 7.37 13.64 4.65
CA SER A 205 8.62 12.91 4.90
C SER A 205 8.83 12.77 6.40
N LEU A 206 8.92 11.53 6.89
CA LEU A 206 9.30 11.22 8.26
C LEU A 206 10.73 10.73 8.26
N GLU A 207 11.57 11.33 9.10
CA GLU A 207 12.95 10.94 9.29
C GLU A 207 13.22 10.74 10.78
N SER A 208 13.66 9.53 11.13
CA SER A 208 14.33 9.16 12.38
C SER A 208 15.67 8.55 11.97
N ASP A 209 16.70 8.60 12.82
CA ASP A 209 18.11 8.34 12.48
C ASP A 209 18.32 7.29 11.36
N ASP A 210 17.79 6.08 11.58
CA ASP A 210 17.90 4.94 10.65
C ASP A 210 16.65 4.68 9.79
N TYR A 211 15.57 5.46 9.98
CA TYR A 211 14.26 5.19 9.39
C TYR A 211 13.70 6.37 8.61
N ARG A 212 13.34 6.12 7.34
CA ARG A 212 12.72 7.13 6.49
C ARG A 212 11.46 6.61 5.83
N PHE A 213 10.38 7.38 5.95
CA PHE A 213 9.10 7.11 5.30
C PHE A 213 8.65 8.34 4.51
N CYS A 214 8.06 8.09 3.35
CA CYS A 214 7.51 9.16 2.51
C CYS A 214 6.07 8.79 2.11
N PHE A 215 5.15 9.73 2.32
CA PHE A 215 3.74 9.57 1.97
C PHE A 215 3.25 10.79 1.19
N HIS A 216 2.28 10.55 0.30
CA HIS A 216 1.66 11.62 -0.47
C HIS A 216 0.15 11.67 -0.28
N LEU A 217 -0.40 12.87 -0.28
CA LEU A 217 -1.84 13.14 -0.43
C LEU A 217 -2.08 14.17 -1.54
N PRO A 218 -3.18 14.04 -2.31
CA PRO A 218 -3.63 15.13 -3.16
C PRO A 218 -3.85 16.41 -2.35
N VAL A 219 -3.47 17.56 -2.89
CA VAL A 219 -3.69 18.86 -2.22
C VAL A 219 -5.16 19.07 -1.87
N SER A 220 -6.08 18.63 -2.75
CA SER A 220 -7.53 18.70 -2.52
C SER A 220 -8.01 17.96 -1.27
N VAL A 221 -7.27 16.93 -0.85
CA VAL A 221 -7.51 16.14 0.36
C VAL A 221 -6.79 16.75 1.56
N ALA A 222 -5.48 17.06 1.42
CA ALA A 222 -4.66 17.60 2.50
C ALA A 222 -5.18 18.95 3.02
N ARG A 223 -5.65 19.84 2.13
CA ARG A 223 -6.17 21.18 2.49
C ARG A 223 -7.35 21.17 3.45
N LYS A 224 -8.00 20.02 3.65
CA LYS A 224 -9.14 19.89 4.58
C LYS A 224 -8.70 19.97 6.04
N TRP A 225 -7.43 19.71 6.34
CA TRP A 225 -6.92 19.66 7.71
C TRP A 225 -5.50 20.25 7.86
N LEU A 226 -4.70 20.28 6.79
CA LEU A 226 -3.38 20.90 6.80
C LEU A 226 -3.50 22.38 6.42
N ALA A 227 -3.27 23.25 7.40
CA ALA A 227 -3.21 24.69 7.18
C ALA A 227 -1.90 25.07 6.47
N GLY A 228 -1.92 26.20 5.77
CA GLY A 228 -0.71 26.82 5.26
C GLY A 228 0.04 26.06 4.16
N ILE A 229 -0.65 25.23 3.37
CA ILE A 229 -0.03 24.45 2.28
C ILE A 229 0.77 25.34 1.32
N LYS A 230 0.32 26.58 1.08
CA LYS A 230 1.01 27.53 0.19
C LYS A 230 2.31 28.08 0.76
N GLU A 231 2.50 28.01 2.08
CA GLU A 231 3.72 28.45 2.76
C GLU A 231 4.74 27.31 2.91
N LEU A 232 4.35 26.06 2.58
CA LEU A 232 5.26 24.93 2.60
C LEU A 232 6.38 25.11 1.56
N PRO A 233 7.57 24.55 1.81
CA PRO A 233 8.61 24.44 0.80
C PRO A 233 8.06 23.80 -0.48
N VAL A 234 8.29 24.46 -1.62
CA VAL A 234 7.78 24.04 -2.92
C VAL A 234 8.84 23.24 -3.67
N ARG A 235 8.44 22.14 -4.30
CA ARG A 235 9.25 21.40 -5.28
C ARG A 235 8.42 21.05 -6.50
N GLU A 236 9.07 21.02 -7.66
CA GLU A 236 8.45 20.46 -8.86
C GLU A 236 8.25 18.96 -8.70
N ARG A 237 7.08 18.47 -9.07
CA ARG A 237 6.82 17.04 -9.11
C ARG A 237 7.54 16.43 -10.32
N LYS A 238 8.68 15.79 -10.07
CA LYS A 238 9.32 14.93 -11.08
C LYS A 238 8.50 13.64 -11.22
N HIS A 239 8.14 13.29 -12.45
CA HIS A 239 7.43 12.04 -12.76
C HIS A 239 8.37 10.83 -12.83
N ASP A 240 9.64 10.98 -12.47
CA ASP A 240 10.65 9.94 -12.58
C ASP A 240 10.38 8.84 -11.55
N GLU A 241 9.98 7.66 -12.03
CA GLU A 241 9.76 6.42 -11.26
C GLU A 241 11.03 5.93 -10.50
N VAL A 242 12.15 6.64 -10.63
CA VAL A 242 13.49 6.20 -10.22
C VAL A 242 13.85 6.60 -8.78
N ASN A 243 13.18 7.60 -8.18
CA ASN A 243 13.58 8.10 -6.84
C ASN A 243 12.93 7.39 -5.65
N ASP A 244 11.84 6.65 -5.84
CA ASP A 244 11.21 5.90 -4.74
C ASP A 244 12.02 4.65 -4.32
N ALA A 245 13.03 4.26 -5.12
CA ALA A 245 13.91 3.14 -4.85
C ALA A 245 14.95 3.41 -3.75
N MET A 246 15.23 4.68 -3.40
CA MET A 246 16.16 5.02 -2.31
C MET A 246 15.53 4.92 -0.92
N TYR A 247 14.20 4.79 -0.82
CA TYR A 247 13.52 4.58 0.45
C TYR A 247 13.18 3.10 0.61
N PHE A 248 13.68 2.45 1.67
CA PHE A 248 13.39 1.04 1.94
C PHE A 248 11.87 0.74 2.02
N TYR A 249 11.08 1.79 2.35
CA TYR A 249 9.62 1.83 2.42
C TYR A 249 8.96 2.75 1.37
N GLY A 250 9.66 3.08 0.27
CA GLY A 250 9.07 3.71 -0.93
C GLY A 250 8.72 2.70 -2.03
N ARG A 251 9.30 1.49 -1.95
CA ARG A 251 9.07 0.42 -2.93
C ARG A 251 7.66 -0.16 -2.85
N ARG A 252 7.20 -0.77 -3.95
CA ARG A 252 5.99 -1.62 -3.91
C ARG A 252 6.25 -2.81 -2.98
N ILE A 253 5.31 -3.11 -2.08
CA ILE A 253 5.36 -4.38 -1.35
C ILE A 253 5.13 -5.54 -2.31
N THR A 254 5.74 -6.66 -1.97
CA THR A 254 5.59 -7.90 -2.73
C THR A 254 4.28 -8.60 -2.35
N ARG A 255 3.72 -9.42 -3.25
CA ARG A 255 2.59 -10.32 -2.94
C ARG A 255 2.85 -11.25 -1.75
N ILE A 256 4.11 -11.44 -1.38
CA ILE A 256 4.53 -12.28 -0.26
C ILE A 256 4.40 -11.51 1.04
N GLU A 257 4.81 -10.23 1.06
CA GLU A 257 4.62 -9.33 2.19
C GLU A 257 3.13 -9.11 2.48
N GLU A 258 2.33 -8.99 1.44
CA GLU A 258 0.87 -8.88 1.53
C GLU A 258 0.22 -10.06 2.28
N LYS A 259 0.76 -11.28 2.10
CA LYS A 259 0.30 -12.49 2.79
C LYS A 259 0.82 -12.60 4.21
N VAL A 260 1.93 -11.95 4.52
CA VAL A 260 2.55 -12.00 5.85
C VAL A 260 1.92 -10.97 6.78
N ILE A 261 1.53 -9.79 6.29
CA ILE A 261 0.97 -8.71 7.09
C ILE A 261 -0.44 -8.43 6.60
N PRO A 262 -1.48 -9.14 7.08
CA PRO A 262 -2.83 -9.03 6.55
C PRO A 262 -3.41 -7.62 6.69
N LEU A 263 -4.28 -7.23 5.75
CA LEU A 263 -4.97 -5.94 5.79
C LEU A 263 -5.70 -5.70 7.12
N ALA A 264 -6.34 -6.72 7.69
CA ALA A 264 -7.01 -6.62 8.98
C ALA A 264 -6.06 -6.15 10.11
N VAL A 265 -4.83 -6.70 10.14
CA VAL A 265 -3.80 -6.27 11.09
C VAL A 265 -3.37 -4.84 10.82
N VAL A 266 -3.15 -4.48 9.56
CA VAL A 266 -2.79 -3.10 9.18
C VAL A 266 -3.84 -2.10 9.64
N VAL A 267 -5.12 -2.39 9.41
CA VAL A 267 -6.23 -1.52 9.82
C VAL A 267 -6.27 -1.41 11.34
N GLN A 268 -6.24 -2.54 12.05
CA GLN A 268 -6.29 -2.57 13.52
C GLN A 268 -5.16 -1.74 14.15
N GLU A 269 -3.93 -1.91 13.67
CA GLU A 269 -2.75 -1.22 14.16
C GLU A 269 -2.84 0.30 13.96
N LEU A 270 -3.33 0.73 12.80
CA LEU A 270 -3.52 2.13 12.49
C LEU A 270 -4.69 2.75 13.26
N GLU A 271 -5.76 2.00 13.51
CA GLU A 271 -6.86 2.46 14.36
C GLU A 271 -6.43 2.59 15.83
N THR A 272 -5.65 1.63 16.33
CA THR A 272 -5.03 1.67 17.67
C THR A 272 -4.15 2.91 17.82
N PHE A 273 -3.34 3.22 16.80
CA PHE A 273 -2.54 4.44 16.78
C PHE A 273 -3.39 5.71 16.89
N LEU A 274 -4.56 5.74 16.21
CA LEU A 274 -5.48 6.88 16.21
C LEU A 274 -6.21 7.08 17.55
N THR A 275 -6.55 6.00 18.26
CA THR A 275 -7.25 6.09 19.55
C THR A 275 -6.32 6.40 20.73
N GLY A 276 -5.02 6.20 20.56
CA GLY A 276 -4.05 6.37 21.65
C GLY A 276 -4.12 5.27 22.70
N SER A 277 -4.84 4.19 22.41
CA SER A 277 -4.87 2.99 23.22
C SER A 277 -3.56 2.23 23.02
N GLU A 278 -2.58 2.40 23.89
CA GLU A 278 -1.48 1.42 24.01
C GLU A 278 -2.02 0.19 24.72
N ASP A 279 -2.88 -0.58 24.06
CA ASP A 279 -3.27 -1.87 24.60
C ASP A 279 -2.06 -2.81 24.54
N GLU A 280 -1.79 -3.42 25.69
CA GLU A 280 -0.75 -4.39 26.00
C GLU A 280 -0.69 -5.54 24.96
N VAL A 281 -0.01 -5.34 23.82
CA VAL A 281 0.38 -6.45 22.93
C VAL A 281 1.88 -6.74 23.08
N ALA A 282 2.34 -6.69 24.32
CA ALA A 282 3.66 -7.15 24.74
C ALA A 282 3.54 -8.15 25.89
N SER A 283 2.68 -9.16 25.74
CA SER A 283 2.72 -10.43 26.48
C SER A 283 1.62 -11.34 25.93
N LEU A 284 1.96 -12.28 25.04
CA LEU A 284 1.41 -13.64 24.90
C LEU A 284 2.06 -14.38 23.71
#